data_AF-A0A1Y5Y425-F1
#
_entry.id   AF-A0A1Y5Y425-F1
#
_cell.length_a   1.000
_cell.length_b   1.000
_cell.length_c   1.000
_cell.angle_alpha   90.00
_cell.angle_beta   90.00
_cell.angle_gamma   90.00
#
_symmetry.space_group_name_H-M   'P 1'
#
loop_
_entity.id
_entity.type
_entity.pdbx_description
1 polymer ?
#
loop_
_entity_poly.entity_id
_entity_poly.type
_entity_poly.pdbx_seq_one_letter_code
_entity_poly.pdbx_strand_id
1 'polypeptide(L)'
;MTRIAWIVLVGQLVAAIGSGLQWLAAPQYLPPGLIYIAGAIVILLLERRSRWASMGAVAMSAWIFYGGLNSGSLTRGLSSTKDIVAVGNWVMVAGLVVSVIAAVVAMTVTRSSEPQVGQRTAVTVTSSGLLVYAVGNAWMGGWDLSRPGPIPFAVLALLVALVRYRFMVMISIVMSIAFLEGTVSRLSSVGFGSAALMMAGLVMALVAGVVAVVPQRTAQPASG
;
A
#
# COMPACT_ATOMS: atom_id res chain seq x y z
N MET A 1 -0.78 -9.85 -19.62
CA MET A 1 -1.77 -9.18 -18.74
C MET A 1 -3.14 -9.46 -19.30
N THR A 2 -4.12 -9.80 -18.46
CA THR A 2 -5.51 -9.93 -18.89
C THR A 2 -6.07 -8.57 -19.29
N ARG A 3 -7.13 -8.52 -20.10
CA ARG A 3 -7.81 -7.25 -20.46
C ARG A 3 -8.20 -6.45 -19.21
N ILE A 4 -8.63 -7.15 -18.16
CA ILE A 4 -9.03 -6.52 -16.89
C ILE A 4 -7.84 -5.90 -16.16
N ALA A 5 -6.67 -6.56 -16.13
CA ALA A 5 -5.47 -6.00 -15.52
C ALA A 5 -5.03 -4.69 -16.20
N TRP A 6 -5.23 -4.56 -17.52
CA TRP A 6 -5.01 -3.30 -18.24
C TRP A 6 -5.97 -2.21 -17.80
N ILE A 7 -7.25 -2.51 -17.60
CA ILE A 7 -8.23 -1.53 -17.10
C ILE A 7 -7.85 -1.05 -15.70
N VAL A 8 -7.43 -1.96 -14.81
CA VAL A 8 -6.96 -1.60 -13.46
C VAL A 8 -5.75 -0.66 -13.55
N LEU A 9 -4.77 -0.98 -14.42
CA LEU A 9 -3.58 -0.17 -14.63
C LEU A 9 -3.92 1.22 -15.19
N VAL A 10 -4.80 1.30 -16.18
CA VAL A 10 -5.28 2.58 -16.73
C VAL A 10 -5.97 3.40 -15.64
N GLY A 11 -6.82 2.78 -14.82
CA GLY A 11 -7.43 3.45 -13.67
C GLY A 11 -6.40 4.03 -12.68
N GLN A 12 -5.35 3.26 -12.36
CA GLN A 12 -4.25 3.77 -11.51
C GLN A 12 -3.46 4.89 -12.18
N LEU A 13 -3.22 4.82 -13.50
CA LEU A 13 -2.56 5.90 -14.25
C LEU A 13 -3.39 7.18 -14.26
N VAL A 14 -4.70 7.08 -14.47
CA VAL A 14 -5.64 8.22 -14.35
C VAL A 14 -5.59 8.79 -12.94
N ALA A 15 -5.58 7.93 -11.92
CA ALA A 15 -5.43 8.37 -10.53
C ALA A 15 -4.11 9.14 -10.32
N ALA A 16 -3.00 8.63 -10.85
CA ALA A 16 -1.68 9.26 -10.77
C ALA A 16 -1.67 10.64 -11.44
N ILE A 17 -2.29 10.77 -12.62
CA ILE A 17 -2.44 12.05 -13.32
C ILE A 17 -3.24 13.03 -12.46
N GLY A 18 -4.36 12.61 -11.89
CA GLY A 18 -5.16 13.43 -10.99
C GLY A 18 -4.36 13.92 -9.77
N SER A 19 -3.59 13.03 -9.13
CA SER A 19 -2.69 13.41 -8.03
C SER A 19 -1.56 14.34 -8.48
N GLY A 20 -1.03 14.14 -9.69
CA GLY A 20 0.00 14.99 -10.29
C GLY A 20 -0.50 16.41 -10.55
N LEU A 21 -1.72 16.57 -11.08
CA LEU A 21 -2.34 17.88 -11.28
C LEU A 21 -2.50 18.66 -9.97
N GLN A 22 -2.92 17.98 -8.90
CA GLN A 22 -3.01 18.59 -7.58
C GLN A 22 -1.64 19.05 -7.06
N TRP A 23 -0.60 18.25 -7.29
CA TRP A 23 0.77 18.60 -6.91
C TRP A 23 1.30 19.79 -7.71
N LEU A 24 1.06 19.83 -9.02
CA LEU A 24 1.46 20.96 -9.87
C LEU A 24 0.80 22.28 -9.44
N ALA A 25 -0.40 22.23 -8.86
CA ALA A 25 -1.10 23.40 -8.34
C ALA A 25 -0.49 23.96 -7.04
N ALA A 26 0.25 23.14 -6.29
CA ALA A 26 0.92 23.51 -5.05
C ALA A 26 2.14 22.60 -4.80
N PRO A 27 3.27 22.83 -5.51
CA PRO A 27 4.44 21.96 -5.43
C PRO A 27 5.17 22.21 -4.11
N GLN A 28 4.97 21.31 -3.15
CA GLN A 28 5.68 21.30 -1.86
C GLN A 28 6.53 20.04 -1.73
N TYR A 29 5.89 18.94 -1.32
CA TYR A 29 6.45 17.60 -1.22
C TYR A 29 5.64 16.64 -2.09
N LEU A 30 6.23 15.50 -2.44
CA LEU A 30 5.51 14.44 -3.15
C LEU A 30 4.26 14.05 -2.35
N PRO A 31 3.04 14.15 -2.92
CA PRO A 31 1.85 13.76 -2.20
C PRO A 31 1.93 12.28 -1.84
N PRO A 32 1.66 11.88 -0.59
CA PRO A 32 1.70 10.47 -0.20
C PRO A 32 0.80 9.59 -1.09
N GLY A 33 -0.32 10.14 -1.56
CA GLY A 33 -1.21 9.51 -2.55
C GLY A 33 -0.49 9.03 -3.81
N LEU A 34 0.47 9.80 -4.30
CA LEU A 34 1.23 9.50 -5.51
C LEU A 34 2.19 8.32 -5.29
N ILE A 35 2.79 8.21 -4.10
CA ILE A 35 3.62 7.06 -3.70
C ILE A 35 2.77 5.78 -3.63
N TYR A 36 1.57 5.86 -3.04
CA TYR A 36 0.66 4.70 -2.98
C TYR A 36 0.21 4.24 -4.37
N ILE A 37 -0.12 5.18 -5.27
CA ILE A 37 -0.51 4.86 -6.66
C ILE A 37 0.67 4.26 -7.42
N ALA A 38 1.86 4.85 -7.32
CA ALA A 38 3.07 4.33 -7.94
C ALA A 38 3.40 2.92 -7.42
N GLY A 39 3.29 2.70 -6.11
CA GLY A 39 3.44 1.39 -5.48
C GLY A 39 2.42 0.37 -6.00
N ALA A 40 1.15 0.76 -6.13
CA ALA A 40 0.10 -0.09 -6.70
C ALA A 40 0.42 -0.48 -8.15
N ILE A 41 0.89 0.47 -8.98
CA ILE A 41 1.31 0.22 -10.36
C ILE A 41 2.48 -0.77 -10.40
N VAL A 42 3.51 -0.55 -9.58
CA VAL A 42 4.68 -1.44 -9.51
C VAL A 42 4.27 -2.86 -9.07
N ILE A 43 3.41 -2.98 -8.06
CA ILE A 43 2.86 -4.28 -7.63
C ILE A 43 2.13 -4.95 -8.80
N LEU A 44 1.25 -4.23 -9.51
CA LEU A 44 0.54 -4.75 -10.68
C LEU A 44 1.47 -5.22 -11.81
N LEU A 45 2.55 -4.50 -12.06
CA LEU A 45 3.53 -4.84 -13.10
C LEU A 45 4.35 -6.08 -12.73
N LEU A 46 4.81 -6.16 -11.48
CA LEU A 46 5.60 -7.27 -10.96
C LEU A 46 4.74 -8.54 -10.84
N GLU A 47 3.51 -8.40 -10.33
CA GLU A 47 2.56 -9.50 -10.12
C GLU A 47 1.60 -9.66 -11.29
N ARG A 48 1.96 -9.20 -12.50
CA ARG A 48 1.09 -9.27 -13.70
C ARG A 48 0.57 -10.66 -14.08
N ARG A 49 1.11 -11.71 -13.45
CA ARG A 49 0.72 -13.13 -13.60
C ARG A 49 -0.13 -13.64 -12.43
N SER A 50 -0.15 -12.97 -11.27
CA SER A 50 -0.98 -13.30 -10.12
C SER A 50 -2.38 -12.71 -10.28
N ARG A 51 -3.39 -13.47 -9.88
CA ARG A 51 -4.80 -13.04 -9.87
C ARG A 51 -5.06 -12.00 -8.77
N TRP A 52 -4.30 -12.05 -7.68
CA TRP A 52 -4.42 -11.11 -6.57
C TRP A 52 -3.72 -9.78 -6.83
N ALA A 53 -2.97 -9.62 -7.93
CA ALA A 53 -2.36 -8.34 -8.27
C ALA A 53 -3.39 -7.20 -8.30
N SER A 54 -4.62 -7.52 -8.71
CA SER A 54 -5.76 -6.62 -8.71
C SER A 54 -6.20 -6.19 -7.31
N MET A 55 -6.09 -7.05 -6.28
CA MET A 55 -6.35 -6.65 -4.88
C MET A 55 -5.41 -5.55 -4.43
N GLY A 56 -4.22 -5.42 -5.03
CA GLY A 56 -3.24 -4.40 -4.65
C GLY A 56 -3.74 -3.02 -4.95
N ALA A 57 -4.24 -2.87 -6.17
CA ALA A 57 -4.94 -1.68 -6.59
C ALA A 57 -6.16 -1.41 -5.70
N VAL A 58 -7.00 -2.41 -5.39
CA VAL A 58 -8.17 -2.20 -4.50
C VAL A 58 -7.74 -1.72 -3.13
N ALA A 59 -6.78 -2.41 -2.50
CA ALA A 59 -6.32 -2.10 -1.15
C ALA A 59 -5.67 -0.71 -1.10
N MET A 60 -4.83 -0.38 -2.07
CA MET A 60 -4.20 0.95 -2.14
C MET A 60 -5.20 2.05 -2.48
N SER A 61 -6.13 1.81 -3.41
CA SER A 61 -7.17 2.78 -3.75
C SER A 61 -8.13 3.03 -2.58
N ALA A 62 -8.54 1.97 -1.89
CA ALA A 62 -9.34 2.07 -0.67
C ALA A 62 -8.58 2.83 0.41
N TRP A 63 -7.27 2.59 0.55
CA TRP A 63 -6.41 3.30 1.50
C TRP A 63 -6.33 4.80 1.20
N ILE A 64 -6.03 5.16 -0.05
CA ILE A 64 -5.94 6.56 -0.50
C ILE A 64 -7.28 7.26 -0.25
N PHE A 65 -8.38 6.60 -0.60
CA PHE A 65 -9.73 7.15 -0.41
C PHE A 65 -10.04 7.35 1.08
N TYR A 66 -9.81 6.32 1.91
CA TYR A 66 -10.05 6.39 3.35
C TYR A 66 -9.17 7.43 4.05
N GLY A 67 -7.87 7.45 3.75
CA GLY A 67 -6.93 8.45 4.29
C GLY A 67 -7.27 9.87 3.84
N GLY A 68 -7.67 10.04 2.59
CA GLY A 68 -8.10 11.33 2.04
C GLY A 68 -9.37 11.86 2.71
N LEU A 69 -10.36 11.00 2.94
CA LEU A 69 -11.59 11.36 3.65
C LEU A 69 -11.34 11.68 5.11
N ASN A 70 -10.59 10.82 5.82
CA ASN A 70 -10.38 10.98 7.26
C ASN A 70 -9.52 12.20 7.61
N SER A 71 -8.56 12.54 6.75
CA SER A 71 -7.79 13.80 6.89
C SER A 71 -8.58 15.06 6.46
N GLY A 72 -9.79 14.89 5.93
CA GLY A 72 -10.58 15.94 5.29
C GLY A 72 -9.88 16.58 4.08
N SER A 73 -8.77 16.02 3.61
CA SER A 73 -8.01 16.57 2.48
C SER A 73 -8.75 16.35 1.17
N LEU A 74 -9.39 15.19 1.00
CA LEU A 74 -10.17 14.86 -0.18
C LEU A 74 -11.42 15.74 -0.28
N THR A 75 -12.18 15.89 0.82
CA THR A 75 -13.38 16.74 0.85
C THR A 75 -13.04 18.20 0.52
N ARG A 76 -11.98 18.75 1.15
CA ARG A 76 -11.50 20.11 0.87
C ARG A 76 -10.99 20.27 -0.56
N GLY A 77 -10.36 19.23 -1.10
CA GLY A 77 -9.85 19.21 -2.46
C GLY A 77 -10.97 19.21 -3.51
N LEU A 78 -12.01 18.42 -3.28
CA LEU A 78 -13.20 18.35 -4.15
C LEU A 78 -14.04 19.62 -4.09
N SER A 79 -14.09 20.31 -2.94
CA SER A 79 -14.80 21.58 -2.76
C SER A 79 -13.91 22.81 -2.99
N SER A 80 -12.71 22.65 -3.56
CA SER A 80 -11.78 23.76 -3.76
C SER A 80 -12.31 24.72 -4.83
N THR A 81 -12.17 26.02 -4.60
CA THR A 81 -12.45 27.06 -5.60
C THR A 81 -11.34 27.20 -6.65
N LYS A 82 -10.22 26.49 -6.48
CA LYS A 82 -9.14 26.43 -7.47
C LYS A 82 -9.46 25.30 -8.46
N ASP A 83 -9.84 25.68 -9.68
CA ASP A 83 -10.29 24.73 -10.72
C ASP A 83 -9.35 23.54 -10.91
N ILE A 84 -8.03 23.77 -10.95
CA ILE A 84 -7.04 22.71 -11.14
C ILE A 84 -6.98 21.70 -9.98
N VAL A 85 -7.21 22.14 -8.74
CA VAL A 85 -7.20 21.26 -7.55
C VAL A 85 -8.47 20.43 -7.50
N ALA A 86 -9.62 21.06 -7.78
CA ALA A 86 -10.89 20.36 -7.85
C ALA A 86 -10.89 19.32 -8.98
N VAL A 87 -10.50 19.71 -10.19
CA VAL A 87 -10.38 18.82 -11.35
C VAL A 87 -9.41 17.68 -11.06
N GLY A 88 -8.22 17.96 -10.50
CA GLY A 88 -7.25 16.94 -10.13
C GLY A 88 -7.80 15.92 -9.12
N ASN A 89 -8.61 16.35 -8.15
CA ASN A 89 -9.26 15.45 -7.19
C ASN A 89 -10.35 14.60 -7.84
N TRP A 90 -11.19 15.18 -8.69
CA TRP A 90 -12.20 14.44 -9.43
C TRP A 90 -11.60 13.39 -10.35
N VAL A 91 -10.56 13.75 -11.11
CA VAL A 91 -9.81 12.82 -11.97
C VAL A 91 -9.19 11.70 -11.14
N MET A 92 -8.58 12.06 -10.00
CA MET A 92 -7.98 11.07 -9.10
C MET A 92 -9.04 10.06 -8.62
N VAL A 93 -10.15 10.55 -8.06
CA VAL A 93 -11.23 9.70 -7.54
C VAL A 93 -11.82 8.81 -8.63
N ALA A 94 -12.08 9.36 -9.82
CA ALA A 94 -12.59 8.60 -10.96
C ALA A 94 -11.64 7.45 -11.34
N GLY A 95 -10.33 7.72 -11.41
CA GLY A 95 -9.31 6.70 -11.68
C GLY A 95 -9.30 5.59 -10.62
N LEU A 96 -9.37 5.95 -9.34
CA LEU A 96 -9.43 4.99 -8.23
C LEU A 96 -10.70 4.13 -8.30
N VAL A 97 -11.87 4.72 -8.57
CA VAL A 97 -13.15 4.00 -8.70
C VAL A 97 -13.10 3.00 -9.84
N VAL A 98 -12.63 3.41 -11.02
CA VAL A 98 -12.46 2.51 -12.19
C VAL A 98 -11.52 1.37 -11.84
N SER A 99 -10.42 1.65 -11.16
CA SER A 99 -9.45 0.64 -10.74
C SER A 99 -10.06 -0.38 -9.78
N VAL A 100 -10.83 0.08 -8.79
CA VAL A 100 -11.52 -0.79 -7.82
C VAL A 100 -12.53 -1.69 -8.52
N ILE A 101 -13.40 -1.14 -9.36
CA ILE A 101 -14.42 -1.92 -10.09
C ILE A 101 -13.74 -2.99 -10.95
N ALA A 102 -12.75 -2.59 -11.76
CA ALA A 102 -12.04 -3.52 -12.62
C ALA A 102 -11.35 -4.62 -11.81
N ALA A 103 -10.77 -4.29 -10.66
CA ALA A 103 -10.09 -5.27 -9.83
C ALA A 103 -11.08 -6.25 -9.16
N VAL A 104 -12.23 -5.79 -8.69
CA VAL A 104 -13.30 -6.68 -8.18
C VAL A 104 -13.77 -7.64 -9.28
N VAL A 105 -13.98 -7.14 -10.49
CA VAL A 105 -14.33 -8.00 -11.64
C VAL A 105 -13.22 -9.02 -11.87
N ALA A 106 -11.94 -8.62 -11.89
CA ALA A 106 -10.80 -9.53 -12.07
C ALA A 106 -10.80 -10.72 -11.09
N MET A 107 -11.16 -10.47 -9.83
CA MET A 107 -11.22 -11.51 -8.80
C MET A 107 -12.32 -12.54 -9.08
N THR A 108 -13.46 -12.11 -9.64
CA THR A 108 -14.59 -13.00 -9.93
C THR A 108 -14.37 -13.91 -11.14
N VAL A 109 -13.59 -13.47 -12.14
CA VAL A 109 -13.44 -14.21 -13.42
C VAL A 109 -12.18 -15.07 -13.52
N THR A 110 -11.20 -14.93 -12.63
CA THR A 110 -9.88 -15.59 -12.80
C THR A 110 -9.78 -16.89 -11.97
N ARG A 111 -9.57 -18.05 -12.62
CA ARG A 111 -9.42 -19.37 -11.94
C ARG A 111 -8.04 -19.54 -11.27
N SER A 112 -8.06 -20.23 -10.12
CA SER A 112 -6.92 -20.42 -9.20
C SER A 112 -5.83 -21.35 -9.72
N SER A 113 -4.61 -20.85 -9.85
CA SER A 113 -3.38 -21.67 -9.81
C SER A 113 -2.23 -20.76 -9.43
N GLU A 114 -1.91 -20.70 -8.15
CA GLU A 114 -1.02 -19.66 -7.62
C GLU A 114 0.10 -20.23 -6.78
N PRO A 115 1.35 -19.76 -6.99
CA PRO A 115 2.47 -20.19 -6.17
C PRO A 115 2.31 -19.69 -4.73
N GLN A 116 2.25 -20.61 -3.78
CA GLN A 116 2.37 -20.26 -2.36
C GLN A 116 3.79 -19.76 -2.07
N VAL A 117 3.93 -18.80 -1.16
CA VAL A 117 5.25 -18.40 -0.64
C VAL A 117 5.81 -19.55 0.18
N GLY A 118 6.87 -20.21 -0.29
CA GLY A 118 7.53 -21.30 0.44
C GLY A 118 8.22 -20.84 1.73
N GLN A 119 8.47 -19.54 1.90
CA GLN A 119 9.20 -18.97 3.02
C GLN A 119 8.29 -18.53 4.17
N ARG A 120 7.93 -19.49 5.04
CA ARG A 120 7.16 -19.21 6.27
C ARG A 120 7.84 -18.15 7.15
N THR A 121 9.18 -18.19 7.26
CA THR A 121 9.95 -17.26 8.10
C THR A 121 9.74 -15.81 7.70
N ALA A 122 9.78 -15.49 6.40
CA ALA A 122 9.64 -14.11 5.96
C ALA A 122 8.24 -13.56 6.20
N VAL A 123 7.19 -14.36 5.98
CA VAL A 123 5.81 -14.01 6.31
C VAL A 123 5.65 -13.72 7.81
N THR A 124 6.21 -14.57 8.67
CA THR A 124 6.17 -14.36 10.12
C THR A 124 6.90 -13.09 10.53
N VAL A 125 8.11 -12.84 10.02
CA VAL A 125 8.88 -11.64 10.36
C VAL A 125 8.19 -10.38 9.85
N THR A 126 7.62 -10.40 8.64
CA THR A 126 6.83 -9.29 8.12
C THR A 126 5.60 -9.01 8.97
N SER A 127 4.82 -10.04 9.31
CA SER A 127 3.65 -9.90 10.19
C SER A 127 4.03 -9.36 11.56
N SER A 128 5.09 -9.89 12.17
CA SER A 128 5.58 -9.42 13.47
C SER A 128 6.04 -7.97 13.41
N GLY A 129 6.77 -7.57 12.36
CA GLY A 129 7.18 -6.18 12.16
C GLY A 129 6.00 -5.21 12.08
N LEU A 130 4.96 -5.57 11.31
CA LEU A 130 3.72 -4.78 11.22
C LEU A 130 2.97 -4.69 12.56
N LEU A 131 2.94 -5.77 13.36
CA LEU A 131 2.37 -5.75 14.71
C LEU A 131 3.17 -4.85 15.66
N VAL A 132 4.50 -4.92 15.62
CA VAL A 132 5.38 -4.06 16.42
C VAL A 132 5.13 -2.59 16.08
N TYR A 133 4.98 -2.27 14.79
CA TYR A 133 4.59 -0.93 14.36
C TYR A 133 3.22 -0.52 14.92
N ALA A 134 2.22 -1.40 14.80
CA ALA A 134 0.88 -1.14 15.31
C ALA A 134 0.90 -0.85 16.82
N VAL A 135 1.67 -1.61 17.60
CA VAL A 135 1.83 -1.37 19.04
C VAL A 135 2.51 -0.02 19.31
N GLY A 136 3.57 0.31 18.60
CA GLY A 136 4.25 1.62 18.74
C GLY A 136 3.32 2.80 18.43
N ASN A 137 2.49 2.67 17.40
CA ASN A 137 1.50 3.69 17.01
C ASN A 137 0.35 3.78 18.05
N ALA A 138 -0.15 2.63 18.52
CA ALA A 138 -1.17 2.56 19.57
C ALA A 138 -0.69 3.18 20.89
N TRP A 139 0.60 3.08 21.20
CA TRP A 139 1.17 3.72 22.38
C TRP A 139 1.11 5.25 22.28
N MET A 140 1.29 5.81 21.08
CA MET A 140 1.24 7.27 20.88
C MET A 140 -0.19 7.82 20.93
N GLY A 141 -1.13 7.16 20.26
CA GLY A 141 -2.46 7.71 20.00
C GLY A 141 -3.63 6.91 20.57
N GLY A 142 -3.36 5.82 21.29
CA GLY A 142 -4.38 4.85 21.69
C GLY A 142 -4.90 4.01 20.51
N TRP A 143 -5.91 3.18 20.79
CA TRP A 143 -6.65 2.39 19.79
C TRP A 143 -7.86 3.15 19.26
N ASP A 144 -7.65 4.41 18.89
CA ASP A 144 -8.72 5.26 18.39
C ASP A 144 -9.13 4.85 16.97
N LEU A 145 -10.32 4.25 16.85
CA LEU A 145 -10.94 3.85 15.59
C LEU A 145 -11.22 5.03 14.65
N SER A 146 -11.31 6.25 15.19
CA SER A 146 -11.59 7.44 14.39
C SER A 146 -10.39 7.87 13.55
N ARG A 147 -9.17 7.39 13.85
CA ARG A 147 -7.95 7.73 13.11
C ARG A 147 -7.43 6.51 12.34
N PRO A 148 -6.76 6.69 11.17
CA PRO A 148 -6.02 5.61 10.52
C PRO A 148 -4.76 5.35 11.35
N GLY A 149 -4.94 4.67 12.48
CA GLY A 149 -3.92 4.47 13.49
C GLY A 149 -3.37 3.04 13.48
N PRO A 150 -3.32 2.35 14.63
CA PRO A 150 -2.71 1.02 14.76
C PRO A 150 -3.53 -0.12 14.13
N ILE A 151 -4.85 0.05 14.05
CA ILE A 151 -5.80 -1.02 13.67
C ILE A 151 -5.53 -1.56 12.27
N PRO A 152 -5.39 -0.73 11.22
CA PRO A 152 -5.21 -1.28 9.89
C PRO A 152 -3.88 -2.00 9.72
N PHE A 153 -2.85 -1.65 10.51
CA PHE A 153 -1.58 -2.36 10.53
C PHE A 153 -1.68 -3.70 11.25
N ALA A 154 -2.44 -3.76 12.35
CA ALA A 154 -2.75 -5.02 13.01
C ALA A 154 -3.56 -5.95 12.09
N VAL A 155 -4.56 -5.40 11.38
CA VAL A 155 -5.33 -6.14 10.37
C VAL A 155 -4.42 -6.58 9.22
N LEU A 156 -3.55 -5.70 8.70
CA LEU A 156 -2.63 -6.06 7.64
C LEU A 156 -1.65 -7.15 8.08
N ALA A 157 -1.12 -7.08 9.31
CA ALA A 157 -0.28 -8.13 9.86
C ALA A 157 -1.01 -9.48 9.90
N LEU A 158 -2.24 -9.49 10.41
CA LEU A 158 -3.08 -10.68 10.43
C LEU A 158 -3.34 -11.21 9.02
N LEU A 159 -3.66 -10.33 8.06
CA LEU A 159 -3.86 -10.70 6.66
C LEU A 159 -2.59 -11.28 6.04
N VAL A 160 -1.41 -10.70 6.30
CA VAL A 160 -0.12 -11.25 5.83
C VAL A 160 0.12 -12.65 6.41
N ALA A 161 -0.20 -12.86 7.70
CA ALA A 161 -0.04 -14.16 8.35
C ALA A 161 -1.00 -15.24 7.81
N LEU A 162 -2.26 -14.87 7.54
CA LEU A 162 -3.31 -15.77 7.07
C LEU A 162 -3.23 -16.04 5.56
N VAL A 163 -2.98 -15.00 4.77
CA VAL A 163 -2.99 -15.00 3.32
C VAL A 163 -1.55 -15.06 2.81
N ARG A 164 -1.00 -16.29 2.76
CA ARG A 164 0.41 -16.59 2.40
C ARG A 164 0.74 -16.41 0.91
N TYR A 165 0.28 -15.33 0.31
CA TYR A 165 0.57 -14.97 -1.08
C TYR A 165 1.63 -13.87 -1.14
N ARG A 166 2.53 -13.94 -2.14
CA ARG A 166 3.61 -12.95 -2.38
C ARG A 166 3.08 -11.52 -2.40
N PHE A 167 1.88 -11.39 -2.96
CA PHE A 167 1.12 -10.15 -3.04
C PHE A 167 0.93 -9.43 -1.68
N MET A 168 0.52 -10.13 -0.62
CA MET A 168 0.31 -9.50 0.70
C MET A 168 1.62 -8.97 1.28
N VAL A 169 2.71 -9.70 1.05
CA VAL A 169 4.05 -9.26 1.43
C VAL A 169 4.46 -8.01 0.65
N MET A 170 4.18 -7.94 -0.65
CA MET A 170 4.47 -6.75 -1.46
C MET A 170 3.67 -5.52 -1.04
N ILE A 171 2.39 -5.66 -0.65
CA ILE A 171 1.64 -4.53 -0.06
C ILE A 171 2.34 -4.04 1.20
N SER A 172 2.78 -4.96 2.07
CA SER A 172 3.46 -4.59 3.30
C SER A 172 4.73 -3.77 3.05
N ILE A 173 5.49 -4.08 2.00
CA ILE A 173 6.68 -3.31 1.59
C ILE A 173 6.29 -1.87 1.25
N VAL A 174 5.30 -1.69 0.37
CA VAL A 174 4.86 -0.35 -0.07
C VAL A 174 4.30 0.46 1.11
N MET A 175 3.49 -0.17 1.96
CA MET A 175 3.00 0.46 3.18
C MET A 175 4.15 0.82 4.11
N SER A 176 5.09 -0.09 4.37
CA SER A 176 6.22 0.20 5.25
C SER A 176 7.04 1.40 4.78
N ILE A 177 7.30 1.52 3.47
CA ILE A 177 8.01 2.67 2.90
C ILE A 177 7.24 3.98 3.14
N ALA A 178 5.96 4.02 2.77
CA ALA A 178 5.15 5.23 2.91
C ALA A 178 5.01 5.67 4.39
N PHE A 179 4.93 4.71 5.31
CA PHE A 179 4.81 5.00 6.73
C PHE A 179 6.14 5.28 7.43
N LEU A 180 7.26 4.81 6.89
CA LEU A 180 8.58 5.21 7.36
C LEU A 180 8.78 6.71 7.15
N GLU A 181 8.45 7.22 5.96
CA GLU A 181 8.49 8.67 5.69
C GLU A 181 7.61 9.45 6.68
N GLY A 182 6.36 9.01 6.88
CA GLY A 182 5.44 9.61 7.83
C GLY A 182 5.97 9.58 9.28
N THR A 183 6.63 8.49 9.69
CA THR A 183 7.19 8.34 11.04
C THR A 183 8.42 9.24 11.24
N VAL A 184 9.31 9.30 10.24
CA VAL A 184 10.49 10.16 10.25
C VAL A 184 10.09 11.64 10.33
N SER A 185 9.06 12.06 9.57
CA SER A 185 8.58 13.44 9.61
C SER A 185 8.02 13.88 10.97
N ARG A 186 7.62 12.91 11.81
CA ARG A 186 7.01 13.14 13.13
C ARG A 186 7.96 12.88 14.28
N LEU A 187 9.22 12.52 14.02
CA LEU A 187 10.15 12.04 15.05
C LEU A 187 10.33 13.03 16.21
N SER A 188 10.27 14.34 15.96
CA SER A 188 10.35 15.39 16.98
C SER A 188 9.10 15.54 17.85
N SER A 189 7.95 15.06 17.37
CA SER A 189 6.64 15.15 18.05
C SER A 189 6.24 13.87 18.78
N VAL A 190 7.00 12.78 18.60
CA VAL A 190 6.68 11.45 19.10
C VAL A 190 7.65 11.08 20.22
N GLY A 191 7.15 10.45 21.28
CA GLY A 191 8.03 9.94 22.34
C GLY A 191 9.04 8.94 21.77
N PHE A 192 10.29 8.99 22.25
CA PHE A 192 11.38 8.15 21.73
C PHE A 192 11.03 6.66 21.68
N GLY A 193 10.39 6.12 22.73
CA GLY A 193 9.99 4.72 22.79
C GLY A 193 9.01 4.31 21.68
N SER A 194 7.94 5.11 21.47
CA SER A 194 6.98 4.88 20.38
C SER A 194 7.63 5.03 19.00
N ALA A 195 8.47 6.05 18.81
CA ALA A 195 9.17 6.26 17.54
C ALA A 195 10.11 5.10 17.21
N ALA A 196 10.87 4.61 18.19
CA ALA A 196 11.78 3.48 18.04
C ALA A 196 11.02 2.20 17.67
N LEU A 197 9.91 1.90 18.34
CA LEU A 197 9.06 0.74 18.02
C LEU A 197 8.47 0.84 16.61
N MET A 198 7.95 2.01 16.24
CA MET A 198 7.40 2.23 14.91
C MET A 198 8.46 2.02 13.81
N MET A 199 9.62 2.64 13.95
CA MET A 199 10.72 2.50 12.99
C MET A 199 11.22 1.05 12.91
N ALA A 200 11.45 0.40 14.05
CA ALA A 200 11.92 -0.99 14.09
C ALA A 200 10.92 -1.95 13.44
N GLY A 201 9.62 -1.78 13.72
CA GLY A 201 8.56 -2.59 13.13
C GLY A 201 8.47 -2.45 11.61
N LEU A 202 8.51 -1.22 11.10
CA LEU A 202 8.47 -0.95 9.66
C LEU A 202 9.71 -1.44 8.92
N VAL A 203 10.91 -1.22 9.49
CA VAL A 203 12.18 -1.70 8.91
C VAL A 203 12.20 -3.23 8.89
N MET A 204 11.79 -3.89 9.98
CA MET A 204 11.70 -5.34 10.04
C MET A 204 10.75 -5.88 8.96
N ALA A 205 9.56 -5.29 8.84
CA ALA A 205 8.57 -5.70 7.85
C ALA A 205 9.06 -5.48 6.42
N LEU A 206 9.72 -4.35 6.16
CA LEU A 206 10.30 -4.00 4.87
C LEU A 206 11.40 -4.97 4.46
N VAL A 207 12.40 -5.19 5.31
CA VAL A 207 13.54 -6.06 5.01
C VAL A 207 13.08 -7.50 4.78
N ALA A 208 12.25 -8.04 5.67
CA ALA A 208 11.71 -9.40 5.51
C ALA A 208 10.85 -9.52 4.26
N GLY A 209 10.06 -8.48 3.95
CA GLY A 209 9.25 -8.47 2.74
C GLY A 209 10.09 -8.47 1.47
N VAL A 210 11.14 -7.66 1.40
CA VAL A 210 12.06 -7.63 0.26
C VAL A 210 12.74 -8.99 0.09
N VAL A 211 13.25 -9.59 1.17
CA VAL A 211 13.88 -10.92 1.14
C VAL A 211 12.91 -12.00 0.63
N ALA A 212 11.62 -11.92 0.99
CA ALA A 212 10.60 -12.86 0.51
C ALA A 212 10.31 -12.74 -0.99
N VAL A 213 10.44 -11.53 -1.54
CA VAL A 213 10.06 -11.23 -2.92
C VAL A 213 11.21 -11.48 -3.88
N VAL A 214 12.46 -11.23 -3.46
CA VAL A 214 13.66 -11.42 -4.28
C VAL A 214 13.79 -12.89 -4.71
N PRO A 215 13.91 -13.20 -6.01
CA PRO A 215 14.12 -14.57 -6.48
C PRO A 215 15.39 -15.16 -5.87
N GLN A 216 15.25 -16.24 -5.10
CA GLN A 216 16.41 -17.01 -4.69
C GLN A 216 16.92 -17.78 -5.90
N ARG A 217 18.14 -17.50 -6.33
CA ARG A 217 18.85 -18.38 -7.27
C ARG A 217 19.03 -19.69 -6.52
N THR A 218 18.18 -20.67 -6.80
CA THR A 218 18.42 -22.05 -6.36
C THR A 218 19.78 -22.43 -6.93
N ALA A 219 20.78 -22.57 -6.06
CA ALA A 219 22.07 -23.11 -6.45
C ALA A 219 21.79 -24.46 -7.09
N GLN A 220 21.96 -24.52 -8.41
CA GLN A 220 21.75 -25.74 -9.16
C GLN A 220 22.80 -26.73 -8.62
N PRO A 221 22.40 -27.88 -8.05
CA PRO A 221 23.37 -28.83 -7.52
C PRO A 221 24.32 -29.19 -8.68
N ALA A 222 25.62 -29.02 -8.45
CA ALA A 222 26.63 -29.39 -9.43
C ALA A 222 26.42 -30.87 -9.76
N SER A 223 26.01 -31.16 -10.99
CA SER A 223 25.90 -32.52 -11.49
C SER A 223 27.31 -33.08 -11.61
N GLY A 224 27.73 -33.83 -10.59
CA GLY A 224 28.93 -34.68 -10.61
C GLY A 224 28.62 -36.04 -11.20
#